data_AF-A0A354YAG3-F1
#
_entry.id   AF-A0A354YAG3-F1
#
_cell.length_a   1.000
_cell.length_b   1.000
_cell.length_c   1.000
_cell.angle_alpha   90.00
_cell.angle_beta   90.00
_cell.angle_gamma   90.00
#
_symmetry.space_group_name_H-M   'P 1'
#
loop_
_entity.id
_entity.type
_entity.pdbx_description
1 polymer ?
#
loop_
_entity_poly.entity_id
_entity_poly.type
_entity_poly.pdbx_seq_one_letter_code
_entity_poly.pdbx_strand_id
1 'polypeptide(L)' 'MNSDNAAENSQRLAELRREHRDLDQEIARRIANLEADEMAIKRMKKRKLQLKDRIAQLESLLIPDEPA' A
#
# COMPACT_ATOMS: atom_id res chain seq x y z
N MET A 1 -12.25 12.79 -23.37
CA MET A 1 -12.45 11.59 -22.53
C MET A 1 -11.29 11.39 -21.55
N ASN A 2 -10.75 12.45 -20.90
CA ASN A 2 -9.54 12.33 -20.05
C ASN A 2 -9.76 12.71 -18.57
N SER A 3 -11.00 13.02 -18.14
CA SER A 3 -11.28 13.30 -16.72
C SER A 3 -11.57 12.06 -15.88
N ASP A 4 -11.95 10.94 -16.50
CA ASP A 4 -12.35 9.73 -15.77
C ASP A 4 -11.16 8.99 -15.16
N ASN A 5 -10.00 8.97 -15.84
CA ASN A 5 -8.80 8.27 -15.36
C ASN A 5 -8.23 8.84 -14.06
N ALA A 6 -8.29 10.16 -13.86
CA ALA A 6 -7.74 10.78 -12.64
C ALA A 6 -8.59 10.44 -11.40
N ALA A 7 -9.91 10.44 -11.56
CA ALA A 7 -10.85 10.04 -10.50
C ALA A 7 -10.70 8.55 -10.17
N GLU A 8 -10.61 7.69 -11.18
CA GLU A 8 -10.41 6.25 -11.01
C GLU A 8 -9.06 5.93 -10.34
N ASN A 9 -7.98 6.58 -10.77
CA ASN A 9 -6.66 6.44 -10.16
C ASN A 9 -6.65 6.92 -8.70
N SER A 10 -7.37 8.01 -8.39
CA SER A 10 -7.49 8.53 -7.02
C SER A 10 -8.25 7.57 -6.11
N GLN A 11 -9.32 6.94 -6.61
CA GLN A 11 -10.06 5.91 -5.88
C GLN A 11 -9.18 4.68 -5.63
N ARG A 12 -8.50 4.20 -6.66
CA ARG A 12 -7.56 3.06 -6.56
C ARG A 12 -6.43 3.34 -5.56
N LEU A 13 -5.93 4.57 -5.53
CA LEU A 13 -4.93 5.02 -4.55
C LEU A 13 -5.48 4.97 -3.12
N ALA A 14 -6.72 5.43 -2.91
CA ALA A 14 -7.36 5.38 -1.61
C ALA A 14 -7.57 3.94 -1.11
N GLU A 15 -7.93 3.01 -2.01
CA GLU A 15 -8.05 1.58 -1.74
C GLU A 15 -6.70 0.97 -1.34
N LEU A 16 -5.65 1.20 -2.14
CA LEU A 16 -4.30 0.69 -1.84
C LEU A 16 -3.77 1.22 -0.51
N ARG A 17 -3.98 2.52 -0.22
CA ARG A 17 -3.60 3.14 1.06
C ARG A 17 -4.37 2.53 2.24
N ARG A 18 -5.64 2.15 2.04
CA ARG A 18 -6.43 1.45 3.06
C ARG A 18 -5.88 0.05 3.31
N GLU A 19 -5.69 -0.75 2.27
CA GLU A 19 -5.12 -2.11 2.38
C GLU A 19 -3.74 -2.07 3.05
N HIS A 20 -2.89 -1.10 2.70
CA HIS A 20 -1.59 -0.92 3.33
C HIS A 20 -1.69 -0.64 4.84
N ARG A 21 -2.62 0.22 5.28
CA ARG A 21 -2.84 0.51 6.70
C ARG A 21 -3.38 -0.70 7.46
N ASP A 22 -4.32 -1.43 6.85
CA ASP A 22 -4.91 -2.62 7.47
C ASP A 22 -3.86 -3.73 7.64
N LEU A 23 -3.02 -3.92 6.62
CA LEU A 23 -1.91 -4.86 6.67
C LEU A 23 -0.88 -4.47 7.74
N ASP A 24 -0.63 -3.17 7.93
CA ASP A 24 0.28 -2.68 8.98
C ASP A 24 -0.24 -2.94 10.38
N GLN A 25 -1.53 -2.68 10.62
CA GLN A 25 -2.19 -2.99 11.90
C GLN A 25 -2.16 -4.50 12.18
N GLU A 26 -2.40 -5.33 11.17
CA GLU A 26 -2.34 -6.78 11.30
C GLU A 26 -0.92 -7.27 11.61
N ILE A 27 0.10 -6.69 10.99
CA ILE A 27 1.51 -6.97 11.32
C ILE A 27 1.79 -6.57 12.77
N ALA A 28 1.35 -5.39 13.21
CA ALA A 28 1.56 -4.91 14.59
C ALA A 28 0.89 -5.83 15.62
N ARG A 29 -0.37 -6.25 15.37
CA ARG A 29 -1.09 -7.21 16.22
C ARG A 29 -0.38 -8.56 16.30
N ARG A 30 0.15 -9.05 15.17
CA ARG A 30 0.90 -10.31 15.14
C ARG A 30 2.24 -10.20 15.87
N ILE A 31 3.00 -9.12 15.66
CA ILE A 31 4.27 -8.91 16.38
C ILE A 31 4.05 -8.82 17.89
N ALA A 32 2.95 -8.20 18.33
CA ALA A 32 2.60 -8.13 19.75
C ALA A 32 2.23 -9.50 20.35
N ASN A 33 1.84 -10.46 19.50
CA ASN A 33 1.50 -11.81 19.92
C ASN A 33 2.74 -12.71 19.79
N LEU A 34 3.39 -13.07 20.90
CA LEU A 34 4.68 -13.78 20.90
C LEU A 34 4.68 -15.11 20.14
N GLU A 35 3.51 -15.71 19.89
CA GLU A 35 3.34 -16.95 19.13
C GLU A 35 3.21 -16.75 17.60
N ALA A 36 3.33 -15.51 17.10
CA ALA A 36 3.16 -15.25 15.69
C ALA A 36 4.32 -15.81 14.86
N ASP A 37 3.97 -16.64 13.86
CA ASP A 37 4.89 -17.18 12.86
C ASP A 37 5.70 -16.05 12.18
N GLU A 38 7.01 -16.02 12.45
CA GLU A 38 7.93 -15.06 11.83
C GLU A 38 7.89 -15.10 10.30
N MET A 39 7.65 -16.28 9.70
CA MET A 39 7.52 -16.39 8.25
C MET A 39 6.25 -15.71 7.74
N ALA A 40 5.14 -15.82 8.48
CA ALA A 40 3.92 -15.09 8.16
C ALA A 40 4.16 -13.57 8.23
N ILE A 41 4.82 -13.08 9.28
CA ILE A 41 5.18 -11.66 9.41
C ILE A 41 6.10 -11.21 8.27
N LYS A 42 7.12 -11.99 7.90
CA LYS A 42 8.01 -11.69 6.76
C LYS A 42 7.25 -11.59 5.44
N ARG A 43 6.32 -12.52 5.16
CA ARG A 43 5.46 -12.46 3.97
C ARG A 43 4.58 -11.22 3.95
N MET A 44 4.00 -10.87 5.10
CA MET A 44 3.18 -9.66 5.22
C MET A 44 4.00 -8.38 5.02
N LYS A 45 5.20 -8.28 5.60
CA LYS A 45 6.11 -7.14 5.37
C LYS A 45 6.48 -7.01 3.89
N LYS A 46 6.73 -8.12 3.19
CA LYS A 46 6.96 -8.11 1.74
C LYS A 46 5.74 -7.58 0.97
N ARG A 47 4.54 -8.02 1.33
CA ARG A 47 3.29 -7.51 0.72
C ARG A 47 3.07 -6.02 1.02
N LYS A 48 3.43 -5.56 2.23
CA LYS A 48 3.40 -4.13 2.62
C LYS A 48 4.28 -3.30 1.70
N LEU A 49 5.51 -3.77 1.44
CA LEU A 49 6.46 -3.10 0.54
C LEU A 49 5.90 -3.01 -0.88
N GLN A 50 5.36 -4.11 -1.41
CA GLN A 50 4.74 -4.12 -2.74
C GLN A 50 3.55 -3.14 -2.84
N LEU A 51 2.72 -3.03 -1.79
CA LEU A 51 1.63 -2.06 -1.74
C LEU A 51 2.17 -0.63 -1.75
N LYS A 52 3.22 -0.35 -0.96
CA LYS A 52 3.88 0.97 -0.93
C LYS A 52 4.45 1.33 -2.31
N ASP A 53 5.13 0.42 -2.98
CA ASP A 53 5.69 0.67 -4.31
C ASP A 53 4.60 0.96 -5.33
N ARG A 54 3.46 0.25 -5.25
CA ARG A 54 2.32 0.44 -6.15
C ARG A 54 1.57 1.74 -5.88
N ILE A 55 1.48 2.15 -4.61
CA ILE A 55 1.01 3.48 -4.20
C ILE A 55 1.90 4.55 -4.82
N ALA A 56 3.22 4.46 -4.66
CA ALA A 56 4.16 5.44 -5.19
C ALA A 56 4.11 5.53 -6.72
N GLN A 57 4.00 4.40 -7.42
CA GLN A 57 3.82 4.40 -8.88
C GLN A 57 2.52 5.10 -9.29
N LEU A 58 1.41 4.81 -8.60
CA LEU A 58 0.12 5.42 -8.92
C LEU A 58 0.06 6.90 -8.55
N GLU A 59 0.73 7.31 -7.46
CA GLU A 59 0.93 8.71 -7.09
C GLU A 59 1.75 9.45 -8.14
N SER A 60 2.82 8.84 -8.64
CA SER A 60 3.62 9.39 -9.75
C SER A 60 2.86 9.49 -11.07
N LEU A 61 1.83 8.66 -11.29
CA LEU A 61 0.94 8.77 -12.45
C LEU A 61 -0.11 9.89 -12.27
N LEU A 62 -0.43 10.25 -11.03
CA LEU A 62 -1.39 11.29 -10.67
C LEU A 62 -0.74 12.66 -10.52
N ILE A 63 0.52 12.72 -10.12
CA ILE A 63 1.33 13.94 -10.00
C ILE A 63 2.19 14.02 -11.27
N PRO A 64 1.86 14.90 -12.24
CA PRO A 64 2.71 15.10 -13.39
C PRO A 64 4.01 15.77 -12.93
N ASP A 65 5.08 14.97 -12.83
CA ASP A 65 6.48 15.34 -12.57
C ASP A 65 6.75 16.30 -11.40
N GLU A 66 7.37 15.77 -10.34
CA GLU A 66 8.47 16.50 -9.70
C GLU A 66 9.61 15.50 -9.46
N PRO A 67 10.70 15.55 -10.25
CA PRO A 67 11.83 14.65 -10.06
C PRO A 67 12.53 15.00 -8.74
N ALA A 68 12.66 13.99 -7.87
CA ALA A 68 13.48 14.04 -6.66
C ALA A 68 14.97 13.87 -6.99
#